data_AF-A0A0J9TN28-F1
#
_entry.id   AF-A0A0J9TN28-F1
#
_cell.length_a   1.000
_cell.length_b   1.000
_cell.length_c   1.000
_cell.angle_alpha   90.00
_cell.angle_beta   90.00
_cell.angle_gamma   90.00
#
_symmetry.space_group_name_H-M   'P 1'
#
loop_
_entity.id
_entity.type
_entity.pdbx_description
1 polymer ?
#
loop_
_entity_poly.entity_id
_entity_poly.type
_entity_poly.pdbx_seq_one_letter_code
_entity_poly.pdbx_strand_id
1 'polypeptide(L)'
;MGGSVTGGGLEELINALLFPLPLDDFYNDLNHSKRHLANYVDECNTLCSKNKSFTDIKLCTILLRFLKDNIRTSYKIESAYNDCILFNYWIYGELEKKYKKHFKTKLVPIYAELQRMWYSLIEQSSNESYYENCKPDNSLIYQDDWTKRRDLYDYCVNYELLKPQFEPYKQYCKHHYTYIKSKAPLYDYFKEKCKLIGKYNCPDFYDKCKAYDPDIVLRELSCYKDLHKEEPTAAATVLSEEPQPELAADGIFSPDASKLKGDGNHPVTKSGNILLGVVVTSMTSGALYKVKTKLFITYKLCNLVNNLRTTCP
;
A
#
# COMPACT_ATOMS: atom_id res chain seq x y z
N MET A 1 -43.54 -5.43 9.04
CA MET A 1 -42.66 -5.62 7.86
C MET A 1 -41.86 -4.34 7.70
N GLY A 2 -40.57 -4.39 8.02
CA GLY A 2 -39.67 -3.24 7.89
C GLY A 2 -38.25 -3.79 7.86
N GLY A 3 -37.77 -4.10 6.67
CA GLY A 3 -36.40 -4.54 6.45
C GLY A 3 -35.47 -3.34 6.40
N SER A 4 -34.47 -3.32 7.28
CA SER A 4 -33.35 -2.40 7.23
C SER A 4 -32.49 -2.70 6.00
N VAL A 5 -32.31 -1.72 5.12
CA VAL A 5 -31.42 -1.78 3.96
C VAL A 5 -30.59 -0.50 3.91
N THR A 6 -29.52 -0.39 4.71
CA THR A 6 -28.46 0.62 4.46
C THR A 6 -27.05 0.22 4.94
N GLY A 7 -26.80 -1.01 5.42
CA GLY A 7 -25.46 -1.43 5.87
C GLY A 7 -24.51 -2.00 4.80
N GLY A 8 -25.03 -2.42 3.64
CA GLY A 8 -24.27 -3.30 2.72
C GLY A 8 -23.14 -2.63 1.94
N GLY A 9 -23.27 -1.35 1.57
CA GLY A 9 -22.34 -0.71 0.62
C GLY A 9 -20.92 -0.48 1.17
N LEU A 10 -20.81 0.00 2.41
CA LEU A 10 -19.51 0.23 3.05
C LEU A 10 -18.82 -1.08 3.41
N GLU A 11 -19.58 -2.06 3.88
CA GLU A 11 -19.07 -3.39 4.24
C GLU A 11 -18.57 -4.15 3.00
N GLU A 12 -19.29 -4.06 1.87
CA GLU A 12 -18.83 -4.61 0.58
C GLU A 12 -17.57 -3.92 0.05
N LEU A 13 -17.47 -2.59 0.18
CA LEU A 13 -16.25 -1.84 -0.19
C LEU A 13 -15.06 -2.24 0.69
N ILE A 14 -15.27 -2.37 2.00
CA ILE A 14 -14.24 -2.83 2.94
C ILE A 14 -13.81 -4.26 2.59
N ASN A 15 -14.76 -5.18 2.39
CA ASN A 15 -14.47 -6.56 2.01
C ASN A 15 -13.76 -6.65 0.65
N ALA A 16 -14.10 -5.75 -0.29
CA ALA A 16 -13.40 -5.67 -1.56
C ALA A 16 -11.94 -5.20 -1.42
N LEU A 17 -11.67 -4.25 -0.51
CA LEU A 17 -10.33 -3.75 -0.20
C LEU A 17 -9.49 -4.71 0.68
N LEU A 18 -10.14 -5.70 1.27
CA LEU A 18 -9.53 -6.79 2.04
C LEU A 18 -9.26 -8.05 1.21
N PHE A 19 -9.61 -8.04 -0.08
CA PHE A 19 -9.29 -9.14 -0.98
C PHE A 19 -7.77 -9.39 -0.99
N PRO A 20 -7.32 -10.65 -0.82
CA PRO A 20 -5.90 -10.97 -0.81
C PRO A 20 -5.22 -10.56 -2.12
N LEU A 21 -4.14 -9.80 -2.01
CA LEU A 21 -3.32 -9.36 -3.14
C LEU A 21 -2.07 -10.25 -3.27
N PRO A 22 -1.53 -10.45 -4.48
CA PRO A 22 -0.33 -11.25 -4.68
C PRO A 22 0.85 -10.87 -3.79
N LEU A 23 1.07 -9.56 -3.57
CA LEU A 23 2.15 -9.07 -2.69
C LEU A 23 1.87 -9.21 -1.19
N ASP A 24 0.66 -9.59 -0.77
CA ASP A 24 0.39 -9.81 0.65
C ASP A 24 1.26 -10.94 1.20
N ASP A 25 1.49 -12.01 0.42
CA ASP A 25 2.37 -13.11 0.81
C ASP A 25 3.84 -12.67 0.91
N PHE A 26 4.31 -11.84 -0.01
CA PHE A 26 5.65 -11.26 0.03
C PHE A 26 5.87 -10.47 1.32
N TYR A 27 4.97 -9.55 1.65
CA TYR A 27 5.09 -8.77 2.89
C TYR A 27 4.86 -9.62 4.14
N ASN A 28 4.00 -10.64 4.07
CA ASN A 28 3.81 -11.59 5.16
C ASN A 28 5.08 -12.39 5.47
N ASP A 29 5.82 -12.83 4.46
CA ASP A 29 7.12 -13.46 4.68
C ASP A 29 8.11 -12.49 5.36
N LEU A 30 8.24 -11.25 4.86
CA LEU A 30 9.16 -10.27 5.45
C LEU A 30 8.80 -9.91 6.91
N ASN A 31 7.51 -9.76 7.22
CA ASN A 31 7.07 -9.28 8.52
C ASN A 31 6.98 -10.38 9.59
N HIS A 32 6.68 -11.62 9.18
CA HIS A 32 6.29 -12.69 10.12
C HIS A 32 7.14 -13.94 10.04
N SER A 33 7.73 -14.25 8.88
CA SER A 33 8.49 -15.49 8.72
C SER A 33 9.76 -15.46 9.55
N LYS A 34 9.92 -16.45 10.43
CA LYS A 34 11.16 -16.72 11.17
C LYS A 34 12.04 -17.76 10.47
N ARG A 35 11.60 -18.24 9.30
CA ARG A 35 12.26 -19.31 8.57
C ARG A 35 13.70 -18.90 8.24
N HIS A 36 14.64 -19.77 8.60
CA HIS A 36 16.08 -19.63 8.37
C HIS A 36 16.75 -18.35 8.91
N LEU A 37 16.06 -17.47 9.65
CA LEU A 37 16.67 -16.24 10.19
C LEU A 37 17.79 -16.54 11.19
N ALA A 38 17.65 -17.61 11.98
CA ALA A 38 18.65 -18.04 12.95
C ALA A 38 20.02 -18.34 12.30
N ASN A 39 20.02 -18.77 11.03
CA ASN A 39 21.25 -19.11 10.30
C ASN A 39 22.15 -17.89 10.04
N TYR A 40 21.60 -16.68 10.13
CA TYR A 40 22.28 -15.43 9.79
C TYR A 40 22.68 -14.61 11.03
N VAL A 41 22.36 -15.08 12.24
CA VAL A 41 22.55 -14.30 13.48
C VAL A 41 24.03 -14.00 13.72
N ASP A 42 24.91 -14.99 13.60
CA ASP A 42 26.35 -14.83 13.87
C ASP A 42 27.03 -13.93 12.83
N GLU A 43 26.66 -14.09 11.56
CA GLU A 43 27.11 -13.21 10.48
C GLU A 43 26.65 -11.76 10.75
N CYS A 44 25.39 -11.58 11.14
CA CYS A 44 24.84 -10.27 11.47
C CYS A 44 25.47 -9.63 12.71
N ASN A 45 25.79 -10.40 13.75
CA ASN A 45 26.53 -9.88 14.90
C ASN A 45 27.91 -9.34 14.46
N THR A 46 28.59 -10.07 13.59
CA THR A 46 29.89 -9.67 13.04
C THR A 46 29.78 -8.43 12.15
N LEU A 47 28.78 -8.37 11.27
CA LEU A 47 28.57 -7.22 10.39
C LEU A 47 28.15 -5.97 11.19
N CYS A 48 27.18 -6.11 12.10
CA CYS A 48 26.65 -5.00 12.88
C CYS A 48 27.65 -4.45 13.89
N SER A 49 28.53 -5.28 14.47
CA SER A 49 29.56 -4.80 15.41
C SER A 49 30.58 -3.84 14.78
N LYS A 50 30.73 -3.87 13.45
CA LYS A 50 31.58 -2.93 12.69
C LYS A 50 30.92 -1.56 12.45
N ASN A 51 29.64 -1.42 12.79
CA ASN A 51 28.82 -0.26 12.53
C ASN A 51 28.49 0.48 13.83
N LYS A 52 28.42 1.82 13.79
CA LYS A 52 28.19 2.65 14.99
C LYS A 52 26.71 2.91 15.22
N SER A 53 25.96 3.06 14.15
CA SER A 53 24.56 3.48 14.10
C SER A 53 23.63 2.31 13.78
N PHE A 54 23.95 1.51 12.75
CA PHE A 54 23.14 0.36 12.37
C PHE A 54 23.54 -0.89 13.16
N THR A 55 22.75 -1.21 14.18
CA THR A 55 22.96 -2.35 15.09
C THR A 55 21.75 -3.30 15.15
N ASP A 56 20.80 -3.17 14.21
CA ASP A 56 19.56 -3.94 14.20
C ASP A 56 19.79 -5.35 13.61
N ILE A 57 20.13 -6.30 14.48
CA ILE A 57 20.37 -7.70 14.10
C ILE A 57 19.17 -8.31 13.38
N LYS A 58 17.94 -7.96 13.79
CA LYS A 58 16.74 -8.51 13.15
C LYS A 58 16.65 -8.06 11.69
N LEU A 59 16.78 -6.76 11.42
CA LEU A 59 16.76 -6.26 10.05
C LEU A 59 17.92 -6.82 9.22
N CYS A 60 19.10 -6.97 9.82
CA CYS A 60 20.24 -7.62 9.16
C CYS A 60 19.93 -9.08 8.75
N THR A 61 19.35 -9.89 9.65
CA THR A 61 19.05 -11.30 9.31
C THR A 61 17.99 -11.43 8.22
N ILE A 62 17.02 -10.50 8.16
CA ILE A 62 16.03 -10.43 7.08
C ILE A 62 16.68 -10.03 5.76
N LEU A 63 17.60 -9.05 5.77
CA LEU A 63 18.41 -8.69 4.60
C LEU A 63 19.20 -9.89 4.07
N LEU A 64 19.97 -10.57 4.92
CA LEU A 64 20.77 -11.73 4.49
C LEU A 64 19.91 -12.86 3.95
N ARG A 65 18.76 -13.16 4.60
CA ARG A 65 17.79 -14.12 4.08
C ARG A 65 17.29 -13.72 2.70
N PHE A 66 16.86 -12.47 2.54
CA PHE A 66 16.33 -11.96 1.28
C PHE A 66 17.37 -12.06 0.16
N LEU A 67 18.62 -11.64 0.42
CA LEU A 67 19.71 -11.77 -0.55
C LEU A 67 20.01 -13.22 -0.89
N LYS A 68 19.91 -14.16 0.05
CA LYS A 68 20.15 -15.58 -0.25
C LYS A 68 19.00 -16.21 -1.06
N ASP A 69 17.77 -15.91 -0.69
CA ASP A 69 16.59 -16.50 -1.32
C ASP A 69 16.29 -15.87 -2.69
N ASN A 70 16.56 -14.58 -2.88
CA ASN A 70 16.35 -13.92 -4.17
C ASN A 70 17.28 -14.50 -5.26
N ILE A 71 18.52 -14.92 -4.94
CA ILE A 71 19.36 -15.69 -5.88
C ILE A 71 18.62 -16.95 -6.34
N ARG A 72 17.95 -17.67 -5.43
CA ARG A 72 17.23 -18.91 -5.75
C ARG A 72 15.98 -18.68 -6.60
N THR A 73 15.34 -17.52 -6.45
CA THR A 73 14.11 -17.15 -7.18
C THR A 73 14.40 -16.53 -8.54
N SER A 74 15.55 -15.86 -8.73
CA SER A 74 15.97 -15.28 -10.02
C SER A 74 16.03 -16.32 -11.15
N TYR A 75 16.20 -17.60 -10.82
CA TYR A 75 16.16 -18.72 -11.76
C TYR A 75 14.75 -19.24 -12.08
N LYS A 76 13.68 -18.72 -11.48
CA LYS A 76 12.36 -19.39 -11.48
C LYS A 76 11.15 -18.57 -11.92
N ILE A 77 11.20 -17.24 -12.01
CA ILE A 77 10.04 -16.45 -12.43
C ILE A 77 10.50 -15.27 -13.29
N GLU A 78 10.13 -15.28 -14.58
CA GLU A 78 10.24 -14.15 -15.50
C GLU A 78 9.16 -13.09 -15.20
N SER A 79 9.05 -12.61 -13.94
CA SER A 79 8.20 -11.45 -13.69
C SER A 79 8.93 -10.20 -14.18
N ALA A 80 8.27 -9.33 -14.94
CA ALA A 80 8.87 -8.10 -15.45
C ALA A 80 9.28 -7.11 -14.34
N TYR A 81 8.84 -7.38 -13.11
CA TYR A 81 9.12 -6.65 -11.89
C TYR A 81 10.19 -7.30 -11.01
N ASN A 82 10.86 -6.44 -10.27
CA ASN A 82 12.03 -6.71 -9.44
C ASN A 82 11.67 -6.68 -7.95
N ASP A 83 11.73 -7.84 -7.29
CA ASP A 83 11.54 -7.98 -5.83
C ASP A 83 12.51 -7.12 -5.01
N CYS A 84 13.67 -6.78 -5.57
CA CYS A 84 14.62 -5.90 -4.91
C CYS A 84 14.06 -4.50 -4.66
N ILE A 85 13.25 -3.98 -5.58
CA ILE A 85 12.61 -2.67 -5.41
C ILE A 85 11.61 -2.74 -4.25
N LEU A 86 10.79 -3.82 -4.18
CA LEU A 86 9.87 -4.04 -3.06
C LEU A 86 10.61 -4.09 -1.72
N PHE A 87 11.72 -4.83 -1.69
CA PHE A 87 12.51 -5.01 -0.49
C PHE A 87 13.19 -3.71 -0.02
N ASN A 88 13.71 -2.91 -0.96
CA ASN A 88 14.26 -1.58 -0.67
C ASN A 88 13.23 -0.65 -0.01
N TYR A 89 12.02 -0.58 -0.56
CA TYR A 89 10.95 0.20 0.07
C TYR A 89 10.53 -0.36 1.44
N TRP A 90 10.50 -1.68 1.59
CA TRP A 90 10.14 -2.31 2.85
C TRP A 90 11.15 -2.00 3.95
N ILE A 91 12.45 -2.23 3.70
CA ILE A 91 13.50 -2.03 4.72
C ILE A 91 13.63 -0.55 5.10
N TYR A 92 13.53 0.36 4.13
CA TYR A 92 13.51 1.79 4.40
C TYR A 92 12.26 2.19 5.21
N GLY A 93 11.09 1.61 4.89
CA GLY A 93 9.86 1.83 5.62
C GLY A 93 9.92 1.35 7.08
N GLU A 94 10.62 0.25 7.38
CA GLU A 94 10.84 -0.20 8.76
C GLU A 94 11.72 0.79 9.54
N LEU A 95 12.75 1.35 8.90
CA LEU A 95 13.58 2.39 9.51
C LEU A 95 12.80 3.70 9.71
N GLU A 96 12.01 4.13 8.73
CA GLU A 96 11.18 5.34 8.82
C GLU A 96 10.17 5.23 9.97
N LYS A 97 9.46 4.12 10.10
CA LYS A 97 8.53 3.87 11.20
C LYS A 97 9.17 4.08 12.57
N LYS A 98 10.44 3.68 12.73
CA LYS A 98 11.18 3.76 14.00
C LYS A 98 11.80 5.14 14.24
N TYR A 99 12.28 5.81 13.18
CA TYR A 99 13.15 6.98 13.30
C TYR A 99 12.64 8.24 12.61
N LYS A 100 11.38 8.29 12.16
CA LYS A 100 10.76 9.46 11.49
C LYS A 100 11.02 10.79 12.20
N LYS A 101 10.80 10.84 13.52
CA LYS A 101 10.99 12.06 14.34
C LYS A 101 12.45 12.50 14.46
N HIS A 102 13.38 11.61 14.13
CA HIS A 102 14.82 11.81 14.20
C HIS A 102 15.47 11.53 12.83
N PHE A 103 14.83 12.00 11.74
CA PHE A 103 15.25 11.73 10.38
C PHE A 103 16.75 12.00 10.16
N LYS A 104 17.20 13.24 10.41
CA LYS A 104 18.59 13.64 10.18
C LYS A 104 19.58 12.99 11.14
N THR A 105 19.23 12.88 12.42
CA THR A 105 20.16 12.47 13.49
C THR A 105 20.19 10.96 13.73
N LYS A 106 19.21 10.20 13.24
CA LYS A 106 19.10 8.75 13.40
C LYS A 106 18.86 8.03 12.08
N LEU A 107 17.79 8.35 11.34
CA LEU A 107 17.44 7.59 10.14
C LEU A 107 18.55 7.62 9.08
N VAL A 108 19.00 8.83 8.71
CA VAL A 108 20.06 9.02 7.70
C VAL A 108 21.34 8.25 8.04
N PRO A 109 21.97 8.40 9.23
CA PRO A 109 23.19 7.67 9.54
C PRO A 109 22.98 6.15 9.64
N ILE A 110 21.84 5.69 10.17
CA ILE A 110 21.52 4.26 10.24
C ILE A 110 21.37 3.67 8.83
N TYR A 111 20.65 4.37 7.94
CA TYR A 111 20.44 3.89 6.58
C TYR A 111 21.74 3.89 5.77
N ALA A 112 22.57 4.92 5.91
CA ALA A 112 23.88 4.98 5.24
C ALA A 112 24.81 3.82 5.66
N GLU A 113 24.84 3.46 6.95
CA GLU A 113 25.62 2.31 7.43
C GLU A 113 25.04 0.98 6.96
N LEU A 114 23.71 0.82 6.98
CA LEU A 114 23.04 -0.34 6.40
C LEU A 114 23.39 -0.49 4.91
N GLN A 115 23.36 0.59 4.13
CA GLN A 115 23.70 0.56 2.71
C GLN A 115 25.16 0.17 2.48
N ARG A 116 26.09 0.72 3.25
CA ARG A 116 27.51 0.34 3.16
C ARG A 116 27.70 -1.15 3.48
N MET A 117 27.08 -1.64 4.54
CA MET A 117 27.11 -3.06 4.89
C MET A 117 26.54 -3.90 3.74
N TRP A 118 25.38 -3.51 3.22
CA TRP A 118 24.72 -4.20 2.12
C TRP A 118 25.59 -4.24 0.86
N TYR A 119 26.15 -3.11 0.42
CA TYR A 119 27.09 -3.06 -0.71
C TYR A 119 28.27 -4.01 -0.51
N SER A 120 28.84 -4.07 0.70
CA SER A 120 29.97 -4.94 1.00
C SER A 120 29.67 -6.44 0.81
N LEU A 121 28.39 -6.84 0.89
CA LEU A 121 27.96 -8.22 0.68
C LEU A 121 27.83 -8.57 -0.81
N ILE A 122 27.37 -7.61 -1.62
CA ILE A 122 26.94 -7.86 -3.00
C ILE A 122 28.00 -7.49 -4.05
N GLU A 123 28.98 -6.66 -3.70
CA GLU A 123 30.08 -6.27 -4.60
C GLU A 123 31.22 -7.29 -4.64
N GLN A 124 31.35 -8.12 -3.62
CA GLN A 124 32.44 -9.09 -3.53
C GLN A 124 32.07 -10.36 -4.32
N SER A 125 32.74 -10.59 -5.45
CA SER A 125 32.55 -11.81 -6.26
C SER A 125 32.89 -13.11 -5.53
N SER A 126 33.76 -13.04 -4.51
CA SER A 126 34.02 -14.15 -3.59
C SER A 126 32.84 -14.50 -2.69
N ASN A 127 31.83 -13.63 -2.59
CA ASN A 127 30.61 -13.87 -1.84
C ASN A 127 29.52 -14.44 -2.74
N GLU A 128 29.75 -15.66 -3.24
CA GLU A 128 28.81 -16.38 -4.13
C GLU A 128 27.38 -16.47 -3.55
N SER A 129 27.23 -16.30 -2.24
CA SER A 129 25.94 -16.31 -1.56
C SER A 129 25.09 -15.06 -1.76
N TYR A 130 25.69 -13.92 -2.13
CA TYR A 130 24.99 -12.64 -2.24
C TYR A 130 25.43 -11.79 -3.46
N TYR A 131 26.50 -12.17 -4.17
CA TYR A 131 27.09 -11.40 -5.25
C TYR A 131 26.09 -10.96 -6.31
N GLU A 132 26.19 -9.69 -6.72
CA GLU A 132 25.31 -8.99 -7.68
C GLU A 132 23.81 -8.99 -7.34
N ASN A 133 23.43 -9.51 -6.18
CA ASN A 133 22.03 -9.59 -5.82
C ASN A 133 21.54 -8.31 -5.16
N CYS A 134 20.42 -7.78 -5.68
CA CYS A 134 19.62 -6.72 -5.10
C CYS A 134 20.41 -5.55 -4.48
N LYS A 135 20.68 -4.52 -5.27
CA LYS A 135 21.40 -3.32 -4.82
C LYS A 135 20.52 -2.45 -3.90
N PRO A 136 21.08 -1.86 -2.83
CA PRO A 136 20.35 -0.86 -2.05
C PRO A 136 20.06 0.39 -2.88
N ASP A 137 18.91 1.02 -2.63
CA ASP A 137 18.48 2.27 -3.28
C ASP A 137 18.92 3.49 -2.47
N ASN A 138 19.99 4.13 -2.93
CA ASN A 138 20.54 5.35 -2.32
C ASN A 138 19.65 6.59 -2.47
N SER A 139 18.65 6.54 -3.35
CA SER A 139 17.80 7.69 -3.65
C SER A 139 16.63 7.85 -2.68
N LEU A 140 16.27 6.82 -1.92
CA LEU A 140 15.08 6.82 -1.03
C LEU A 140 15.07 7.96 0.00
N ILE A 141 16.24 8.35 0.51
CA ILE A 141 16.36 9.46 1.48
C ILE A 141 16.03 10.83 0.88
N TYR A 142 16.04 10.96 -0.45
CA TYR A 142 15.75 12.20 -1.17
C TYR A 142 14.34 12.22 -1.78
N GLN A 143 13.58 11.13 -1.62
CA GLN A 143 12.24 10.99 -2.18
C GLN A 143 11.18 11.31 -1.12
N ASP A 144 10.73 12.56 -1.06
CA ASP A 144 9.66 12.97 -0.12
C ASP A 144 8.37 12.14 -0.30
N ASP A 145 8.12 11.67 -1.52
CA ASP A 145 6.97 10.85 -1.88
C ASP A 145 7.27 9.34 -1.99
N TRP A 146 8.36 8.84 -1.38
CA TRP A 146 8.76 7.43 -1.41
C TRP A 146 7.60 6.47 -1.08
N THR A 147 6.72 6.82 -0.13
CA THR A 147 5.55 6.00 0.22
C THR A 147 4.60 5.85 -0.96
N LYS A 148 4.34 6.93 -1.71
CA LYS A 148 3.51 6.88 -2.92
C LYS A 148 4.21 6.07 -4.01
N ARG A 149 5.53 6.16 -4.12
CA ARG A 149 6.31 5.40 -5.11
C ARG A 149 6.25 3.91 -4.83
N ARG A 150 6.42 3.52 -3.55
CA ARG A 150 6.16 2.14 -3.10
C ARG A 150 4.75 1.72 -3.48
N ASP A 151 3.73 2.47 -3.07
CA ASP A 151 2.33 2.08 -3.27
C ASP A 151 1.97 1.98 -4.77
N LEU A 152 2.60 2.80 -5.62
CA LEU A 152 2.46 2.71 -7.08
C LEU A 152 3.11 1.42 -7.57
N TYR A 153 4.36 1.15 -7.17
CA TYR A 153 5.06 -0.06 -7.58
C TYR A 153 4.30 -1.32 -7.16
N ASP A 154 3.79 -1.36 -5.92
CA ASP A 154 2.95 -2.43 -5.41
C ASP A 154 1.69 -2.60 -6.29
N TYR A 155 1.08 -1.51 -6.73
CA TYR A 155 -0.05 -1.58 -7.65
C TYR A 155 0.35 -2.21 -8.99
N CYS A 156 1.45 -1.77 -9.59
CA CYS A 156 1.88 -2.30 -10.89
C CYS A 156 2.16 -3.82 -10.82
N VAL A 157 2.88 -4.25 -9.78
CA VAL A 157 3.21 -5.67 -9.55
C VAL A 157 1.97 -6.50 -9.29
N ASN A 158 1.10 -6.05 -8.38
CA ASN A 158 -0.14 -6.78 -8.09
C ASN A 158 -1.04 -6.87 -9.32
N TYR A 159 -1.15 -5.81 -10.11
CA TYR A 159 -1.93 -5.85 -11.34
C TYR A 159 -1.39 -6.88 -12.32
N GLU A 160 -0.07 -6.90 -12.56
CA GLU A 160 0.55 -7.90 -13.46
C GLU A 160 0.26 -9.33 -13.00
N LEU A 161 0.39 -9.61 -11.70
CA LEU A 161 0.17 -10.93 -11.12
C LEU A 161 -1.31 -11.33 -11.06
N LEU A 162 -2.22 -10.36 -10.98
CA LEU A 162 -3.66 -10.58 -11.00
C LEU A 162 -4.22 -10.72 -12.42
N LYS A 163 -3.63 -10.07 -13.43
CA LYS A 163 -4.17 -10.03 -14.80
C LYS A 163 -4.48 -11.43 -15.38
N PRO A 164 -3.64 -12.46 -15.24
CA PRO A 164 -3.96 -13.81 -15.72
C PRO A 164 -5.19 -14.44 -15.07
N GLN A 165 -5.64 -13.91 -13.92
CA GLN A 165 -6.75 -14.43 -13.12
C GLN A 165 -8.10 -13.83 -13.53
N PHE A 166 -8.12 -12.73 -14.29
CA PHE A 166 -9.35 -11.98 -14.57
C PHE A 166 -10.39 -12.77 -15.37
N GLU A 167 -9.97 -13.53 -16.38
CA GLU A 167 -10.86 -14.40 -17.14
C GLU A 167 -11.24 -15.71 -16.43
N PRO A 168 -10.31 -16.49 -15.88
CA PRO A 168 -10.66 -17.76 -15.24
C PRO A 168 -11.48 -17.60 -13.95
N TYR A 169 -11.42 -16.44 -13.28
CA TYR A 169 -12.09 -16.22 -12.00
C TYR A 169 -13.01 -15.00 -11.98
N LYS A 170 -13.98 -14.97 -12.90
CA LYS A 170 -14.99 -13.87 -13.02
C LYS A 170 -15.73 -13.55 -11.72
N GLN A 171 -15.88 -14.54 -10.84
CA GLN A 171 -16.45 -14.35 -9.49
C GLN A 171 -15.71 -13.29 -8.65
N TYR A 172 -14.42 -13.03 -8.92
CA TYR A 172 -13.63 -12.01 -8.24
C TYR A 172 -13.57 -10.67 -8.98
N CYS A 173 -14.31 -10.52 -10.09
CA CYS A 173 -14.23 -9.31 -10.91
C CYS A 173 -14.58 -8.03 -10.14
N LYS A 174 -15.56 -8.06 -9.22
CA LYS A 174 -15.89 -6.92 -8.34
C LYS A 174 -14.72 -6.53 -7.42
N HIS A 175 -13.97 -7.51 -6.92
CA HIS A 175 -12.77 -7.26 -6.12
C HIS A 175 -11.67 -6.60 -6.95
N HIS A 176 -11.39 -7.13 -8.16
CA HIS A 176 -10.39 -6.56 -9.07
C HIS A 176 -10.76 -5.15 -9.51
N TYR A 177 -12.03 -4.92 -9.88
CA TYR A 177 -12.56 -3.60 -10.22
C TYR A 177 -12.35 -2.61 -9.08
N THR A 178 -12.76 -2.98 -7.86
CA THR A 178 -12.62 -2.11 -6.69
C THR A 178 -11.15 -1.81 -6.38
N TYR A 179 -10.30 -2.82 -6.45
CA TYR A 179 -8.85 -2.67 -6.24
C TYR A 179 -8.25 -1.68 -7.24
N ILE A 180 -8.42 -1.92 -8.54
CA ILE A 180 -7.86 -1.06 -9.60
C ILE A 180 -8.40 0.36 -9.46
N LYS A 181 -9.72 0.51 -9.28
CA LYS A 181 -10.35 1.83 -9.11
C LYS A 181 -9.79 2.59 -7.91
N SER A 182 -9.56 1.90 -6.79
CA SER A 182 -8.97 2.52 -5.59
C SER A 182 -7.56 3.08 -5.81
N LYS A 183 -6.85 2.61 -6.86
CA LYS A 183 -5.50 3.06 -7.20
C LYS A 183 -5.47 4.20 -8.22
N ALA A 184 -6.60 4.56 -8.84
CA ALA A 184 -6.69 5.66 -9.80
C ALA A 184 -6.12 7.00 -9.26
N PRO A 185 -6.49 7.49 -8.06
CA PRO A 185 -5.94 8.76 -7.56
C PRO A 185 -4.42 8.73 -7.34
N LEU A 186 -3.88 7.57 -6.95
CA LEU A 186 -2.45 7.37 -6.78
C LEU A 186 -1.73 7.38 -8.13
N TYR A 187 -2.31 6.69 -9.13
CA TYR A 187 -1.77 6.67 -10.48
C TYR A 187 -1.77 8.07 -11.11
N ASP A 188 -2.88 8.81 -10.97
CA ASP A 188 -3.02 10.18 -11.49
C ASP A 188 -1.98 11.14 -10.91
N TYR A 189 -1.65 10.99 -9.63
CA TYR A 189 -0.55 11.74 -9.01
C TYR A 189 0.76 11.58 -9.80
N PHE A 190 1.13 10.35 -10.17
CA PHE A 190 2.34 10.10 -10.96
C PHE A 190 2.17 10.48 -12.43
N LYS A 191 0.99 10.26 -13.01
CA LYS A 191 0.64 10.67 -14.38
C LYS A 191 0.84 12.16 -14.60
N GLU A 192 0.45 12.99 -13.64
CA GLU A 192 0.68 14.44 -13.72
C GLU A 192 2.11 14.84 -13.35
N LYS A 193 2.68 14.27 -12.29
CA LYS A 193 4.04 14.62 -11.83
C LYS A 193 5.11 14.25 -12.84
N CYS A 194 5.01 13.07 -13.46
CA CYS A 194 5.99 12.59 -14.43
C CYS A 194 5.94 13.33 -15.78
N LYS A 195 4.93 14.19 -16.04
CA LYS A 195 4.95 15.14 -17.17
C LYS A 195 5.89 16.33 -16.93
N LEU A 196 6.24 16.61 -15.69
CA LEU A 196 7.02 17.79 -15.29
C LEU A 196 8.53 17.54 -15.46
N ILE A 197 8.97 17.44 -16.72
CA ILE A 197 10.37 17.19 -17.09
C ILE A 197 11.30 18.19 -16.38
N GLY A 198 12.35 17.68 -15.73
CA GLY A 198 13.37 18.46 -15.03
C GLY A 198 12.94 19.05 -13.67
N LYS A 199 11.65 18.96 -13.30
CA LYS A 199 11.14 19.43 -12.00
C LYS A 199 10.79 18.30 -11.04
N TYR A 200 10.47 17.14 -11.59
CA TYR A 200 10.14 15.94 -10.81
C TYR A 200 10.95 14.76 -11.32
N ASN A 201 11.59 14.04 -10.40
CA ASN A 201 12.29 12.81 -10.74
C ASN A 201 11.29 11.66 -10.79
N CYS A 202 10.81 11.30 -11.97
CA CYS A 202 9.87 10.19 -12.13
C CYS A 202 10.53 8.87 -11.72
N PRO A 203 9.82 7.94 -11.03
CA PRO A 203 10.40 6.63 -10.71
C PRO A 203 10.76 5.87 -11.99
N ASP A 204 11.95 5.25 -12.04
CA ASP A 204 12.43 4.53 -13.24
C ASP A 204 11.48 3.41 -13.70
N PHE A 205 10.75 2.80 -12.77
CA PHE A 205 9.77 1.75 -13.08
C PHE A 205 8.46 2.29 -13.67
N TYR A 206 8.21 3.61 -13.65
CA TYR A 206 6.94 4.20 -14.04
C TYR A 206 6.57 3.90 -15.49
N ASP A 207 7.54 3.90 -16.41
CA ASP A 207 7.29 3.64 -17.82
C ASP A 207 6.70 2.24 -18.06
N LYS A 208 7.13 1.24 -17.29
CA LYS A 208 6.52 -0.10 -17.33
C LYS A 208 5.09 -0.09 -16.77
N CYS A 209 4.86 0.70 -15.72
CA CYS A 209 3.55 0.83 -15.11
C CYS A 209 2.52 1.56 -15.97
N LYS A 210 2.94 2.26 -17.03
CA LYS A 210 2.02 2.94 -17.95
C LYS A 210 0.98 2.00 -18.58
N ALA A 211 1.36 0.74 -18.80
CA ALA A 211 0.46 -0.29 -19.31
C ALA A 211 -0.72 -0.61 -18.37
N TYR A 212 -0.65 -0.17 -17.11
CA TYR A 212 -1.65 -0.44 -16.08
C TYR A 212 -2.36 0.84 -15.63
N ASP A 213 -2.53 1.80 -16.53
CA ASP A 213 -3.36 2.98 -16.25
C ASP A 213 -4.78 2.52 -15.86
N PRO A 214 -5.27 2.83 -14.62
CA PRO A 214 -6.60 2.45 -14.16
C PRO A 214 -7.73 2.84 -15.13
N ASP A 215 -7.62 3.97 -15.83
CA ASP A 215 -8.65 4.43 -16.79
C ASP A 215 -8.76 3.52 -18.02
N ILE A 216 -7.67 2.83 -18.34
CA ILE A 216 -7.57 1.90 -19.46
C ILE A 216 -7.98 0.51 -18.96
N VAL A 217 -7.28 0.00 -17.95
CA VAL A 217 -7.41 -1.41 -17.56
C VAL A 217 -8.72 -1.75 -16.87
N LEU A 218 -9.42 -0.79 -16.26
CA LEU A 218 -10.77 -1.02 -15.75
C LEU A 218 -11.71 -1.47 -16.86
N ARG A 219 -11.56 -0.94 -18.08
CA ARG A 219 -12.42 -1.24 -19.23
C ARG A 219 -12.17 -2.64 -19.81
N GLU A 220 -11.02 -3.24 -19.49
CA GLU A 220 -10.67 -4.60 -19.88
C GLU A 220 -11.38 -5.66 -19.04
N LEU A 221 -11.89 -5.28 -17.85
CA LEU A 221 -12.62 -6.21 -16.98
C LEU A 221 -13.98 -6.58 -17.57
N SER A 222 -14.27 -7.87 -17.59
CA SER A 222 -15.56 -8.40 -18.10
C SER A 222 -16.79 -7.81 -17.38
N CYS A 223 -16.68 -7.48 -16.10
CA CYS A 223 -17.76 -6.86 -15.29
C CYS A 223 -17.81 -5.32 -15.36
N TYR A 224 -16.94 -4.66 -16.14
CA TYR A 224 -16.86 -3.20 -16.18
C TYR A 224 -18.21 -2.54 -16.46
N LYS A 225 -18.95 -3.04 -17.46
CA LYS A 225 -20.23 -2.46 -17.89
C LYS A 225 -21.31 -2.52 -16.80
N ASP A 226 -21.28 -3.56 -15.96
CA ASP A 226 -22.28 -3.77 -14.93
C ASP A 226 -21.98 -2.86 -13.74
N LEU A 227 -20.74 -2.91 -13.24
CA LEU A 227 -20.32 -2.12 -12.08
C LEU A 227 -20.28 -0.62 -12.37
N HIS A 228 -19.86 -0.20 -13.56
CA HIS A 228 -19.80 1.22 -13.91
C HIS A 228 -21.19 1.88 -13.97
N LYS A 229 -22.25 1.10 -14.29
CA LYS A 229 -23.63 1.59 -14.30
C LYS A 229 -24.24 1.74 -12.91
N GLU A 230 -23.74 0.99 -11.92
CA GLU A 230 -24.23 1.02 -10.53
C GLU A 230 -23.67 2.20 -9.71
N GLU A 231 -22.61 2.86 -10.20
CA GLU A 231 -21.92 3.95 -9.50
C GLU A 231 -22.73 5.23 -9.26
N PRO A 232 -23.51 5.78 -10.22
CA PRO A 232 -24.32 6.96 -9.96
C PRO A 232 -25.43 6.69 -8.92
N THR A 233 -25.80 5.43 -8.70
CA THR A 233 -26.86 5.05 -7.76
C THR A 233 -26.34 5.00 -6.33
N ALA A 234 -25.15 4.45 -6.08
CA ALA A 234 -24.60 4.27 -4.74
C ALA A 234 -24.13 5.58 -4.06
N ALA A 235 -23.60 6.54 -4.83
CA ALA A 235 -23.18 7.84 -4.29
C ALA A 235 -24.37 8.70 -3.83
N ALA A 236 -25.54 8.54 -4.45
CA ALA A 236 -26.78 9.21 -4.04
C ALA A 236 -27.37 8.61 -2.74
N THR A 237 -27.23 7.28 -2.54
CA THR A 237 -27.74 6.60 -1.36
C THR A 237 -26.95 6.94 -0.09
N VAL A 238 -25.62 7.11 -0.18
CA VAL A 238 -24.78 7.50 0.97
C VAL A 238 -25.07 8.93 1.45
N LEU A 239 -25.57 9.81 0.59
CA LEU A 239 -25.90 11.19 0.92
C LEU A 239 -27.32 11.36 1.51
N SER A 240 -28.12 10.29 1.56
CA SER A 240 -29.53 10.34 1.98
C SER A 240 -29.79 9.79 3.38
N GLU A 241 -28.76 9.35 4.12
CA GLU A 241 -28.89 9.08 5.56
C GLU A 241 -28.81 10.41 6.33
N GLU A 242 -29.99 10.99 6.53
CA GLU A 242 -30.21 12.21 7.32
C GLU A 242 -29.84 11.97 8.81
N PRO A 243 -29.06 12.86 9.45
CA PRO A 243 -28.78 12.76 10.88
C PRO A 243 -30.06 13.01 11.70
N GLN A 244 -30.42 12.06 12.58
CA GLN A 244 -31.49 12.27 13.55
C GLN A 244 -31.16 13.42 14.51
N PRO A 245 -32.18 14.15 15.04
CA PRO A 245 -31.98 15.45 15.67
C PRO A 245 -31.38 15.33 17.09
N GLU A 246 -30.28 16.06 17.34
CA GLU A 246 -29.81 16.35 18.70
C GLU A 246 -30.79 17.29 19.41
N LEU A 247 -31.22 16.91 20.62
CA LEU A 247 -31.99 17.76 21.53
C LEU A 247 -31.15 18.95 22.01
N ALA A 248 -31.77 20.13 21.95
CA ALA A 248 -31.26 21.40 22.46
C ALA A 248 -31.03 21.37 24.00
N ALA A 249 -29.86 21.85 24.44
CA ALA A 249 -29.58 23.11 25.12
C ALA A 249 -29.76 23.12 26.66
N ASP A 250 -28.71 23.52 27.39
CA ASP A 250 -28.76 24.75 28.18
C ASP A 250 -27.36 25.22 28.64
N GLY A 251 -27.16 26.54 28.78
CA GLY A 251 -26.01 27.09 29.53
C GLY A 251 -25.22 28.28 28.96
N ILE A 252 -25.92 29.38 28.62
CA ILE A 252 -25.60 30.79 28.93
C ILE A 252 -24.10 31.23 28.98
N PHE A 253 -23.67 32.06 28.02
CA PHE A 253 -23.35 33.49 28.22
C PHE A 253 -23.08 34.18 26.86
N SER A 254 -23.69 35.34 26.68
CA SER A 254 -23.68 36.24 25.52
C SER A 254 -22.83 37.48 25.86
N PRO A 255 -22.71 38.52 25.01
CA PRO A 255 -22.17 38.59 23.64
C PRO A 255 -21.03 39.63 23.57
N ASP A 256 -20.32 39.69 22.44
CA ASP A 256 -19.98 41.03 21.92
C ASP A 256 -19.97 41.09 20.40
N ALA A 257 -20.54 42.19 19.92
CA ALA A 257 -20.99 42.37 18.55
C ALA A 257 -19.97 43.15 17.72
N SER A 258 -19.81 42.78 16.45
CA SER A 258 -19.69 43.78 15.40
C SER A 258 -20.24 43.27 14.08
N LYS A 259 -21.23 44.04 13.62
CA LYS A 259 -21.96 43.93 12.38
C LYS A 259 -21.05 44.32 11.20
N LEU A 260 -21.16 43.60 10.10
CA LEU A 260 -21.22 44.25 8.79
C LEU A 260 -22.09 43.40 7.87
N LYS A 261 -23.24 44.00 7.53
CA LYS A 261 -24.30 43.51 6.65
C LYS A 261 -24.04 44.10 5.27
N GLY A 262 -24.17 43.30 4.22
CA GLY A 262 -24.21 43.74 2.83
C GLY A 262 -24.94 42.70 1.98
N ASP A 263 -26.24 42.93 1.78
CA ASP A 263 -27.13 42.18 0.88
C ASP A 263 -26.81 42.49 -0.60
N GLY A 264 -27.00 41.50 -1.48
CA GLY A 264 -27.04 41.70 -2.93
C GLY A 264 -27.13 40.39 -3.74
N ASN A 265 -28.28 40.16 -4.38
CA ASN A 265 -28.76 38.91 -4.97
C ASN A 265 -28.32 38.63 -6.44
N HIS A 266 -28.03 37.35 -6.74
CA HIS A 266 -28.14 36.58 -8.02
C HIS A 266 -27.25 36.86 -9.27
N PRO A 267 -27.04 35.90 -10.21
CA PRO A 267 -27.07 34.42 -10.13
C PRO A 267 -25.86 33.69 -10.79
N VAL A 268 -25.62 32.48 -10.27
CA VAL A 268 -24.95 31.27 -10.81
C VAL A 268 -24.42 31.27 -12.26
N THR A 269 -23.10 31.09 -12.40
CA THR A 269 -22.47 30.35 -13.51
C THR A 269 -21.44 29.35 -12.98
N LYS A 270 -21.82 28.07 -13.01
CA LYS A 270 -21.02 26.82 -12.98
C LYS A 270 -19.57 26.93 -12.50
N SER A 271 -19.36 26.75 -11.21
CA SER A 271 -18.09 26.23 -10.67
C SER A 271 -18.14 24.70 -10.72
N GLY A 272 -17.17 24.08 -11.38
CA GLY A 272 -17.04 22.63 -11.45
C GLY A 272 -16.95 22.03 -10.06
N ASN A 273 -17.76 21.00 -9.80
CA ASN A 273 -17.72 20.25 -8.56
C ASN A 273 -16.35 19.60 -8.41
N ILE A 274 -15.53 20.18 -7.54
CA ILE A 274 -14.35 19.55 -6.96
C ILE A 274 -14.88 18.39 -6.12
N LEU A 275 -14.78 17.17 -6.64
CA LEU A 275 -14.97 15.95 -5.85
C LEU A 275 -13.85 15.94 -4.81
N LEU A 276 -14.16 16.39 -3.61
CA LEU A 276 -13.34 16.18 -2.42
C LEU A 276 -13.29 14.67 -2.17
N GLY A 277 -12.25 14.04 -2.72
CA GLY A 277 -11.92 12.66 -2.44
C GLY A 277 -11.80 12.47 -0.94
N VAL A 278 -12.42 11.40 -0.44
CA VAL A 278 -12.13 10.87 0.89
C VAL A 278 -10.65 10.53 0.89
N VAL A 279 -9.83 11.45 1.36
CA VAL A 279 -8.45 11.18 1.70
C VAL A 279 -8.52 10.26 2.91
N VAL A 280 -8.49 8.95 2.65
CA VAL A 280 -8.06 7.99 3.67
C VAL A 280 -6.62 8.38 3.94
N THR A 281 -6.43 9.25 4.93
CA THR A 281 -5.11 9.63 5.42
C THR A 281 -4.40 8.33 5.72
N SER A 282 -3.30 8.10 4.99
CA SER A 282 -2.46 6.92 5.09
C SER A 282 -2.09 6.69 6.56
N MET A 283 -2.90 5.91 7.26
CA MET A 283 -2.52 5.34 8.54
C MET A 283 -1.33 4.47 8.22
N THR A 284 -0.21 4.83 8.83
CA THR A 284 1.10 4.18 8.72
C THR A 284 0.96 2.73 8.33
N SER A 285 1.64 2.31 7.26
CA SER A 285 1.48 0.98 6.65
C SER A 285 1.61 -0.17 7.66
N GLY A 286 2.22 0.04 8.83
CA GLY A 286 2.22 -0.93 9.94
C GLY A 286 0.89 -1.10 10.69
N ALA A 287 0.05 -0.07 10.80
CA ALA A 287 -1.27 -0.17 11.45
C ALA A 287 -2.30 -0.83 10.52
N LEU A 288 -2.37 -0.41 9.25
CA LEU A 288 -3.24 -1.06 8.25
C LEU A 288 -2.80 -2.50 7.98
N TYR A 289 -1.49 -2.75 7.89
CA TYR A 289 -0.98 -4.12 7.76
C TYR A 289 -1.35 -4.97 8.99
N LYS A 290 -1.14 -4.49 10.23
CA LYS A 290 -1.53 -5.25 11.43
C LYS A 290 -3.05 -5.52 11.51
N VAL A 291 -3.88 -4.57 11.09
CA VAL A 291 -5.34 -4.74 11.01
C VAL A 291 -5.69 -5.76 9.94
N LYS A 292 -5.11 -5.67 8.75
CA LYS A 292 -5.27 -6.65 7.66
C LYS A 292 -4.80 -8.05 8.06
N THR A 293 -3.63 -8.19 8.71
CA THR A 293 -3.10 -9.47 9.19
C THR A 293 -4.01 -10.10 10.25
N LYS A 294 -4.50 -9.31 11.22
CA LYS A 294 -5.46 -9.81 12.22
C LYS A 294 -6.74 -10.31 11.55
N LEU A 295 -7.32 -9.53 10.63
CA LEU A 295 -8.50 -9.94 9.89
C LEU A 295 -8.26 -11.13 8.96
N PHE A 296 -7.09 -11.23 8.32
CA PHE A 296 -6.72 -12.37 7.47
C PHE A 296 -6.58 -13.67 8.27
N ILE A 297 -5.99 -13.60 9.47
CA ILE A 297 -5.93 -14.73 10.40
C ILE A 297 -7.35 -15.13 10.83
N THR A 298 -8.20 -14.17 11.17
CA THR A 298 -9.61 -14.42 11.52
C THR A 298 -10.39 -15.02 10.36
N TYR A 299 -10.22 -14.52 9.14
CA TYR A 299 -10.87 -15.04 7.93
C TYR A 299 -10.41 -16.46 7.60
N LYS A 300 -9.10 -16.74 7.64
CA LYS A 300 -8.56 -18.10 7.47
C LYS A 300 -9.07 -19.05 8.56
N LEU A 301 -9.14 -18.61 9.82
CA LEU A 301 -9.72 -19.41 10.92
C LEU A 301 -11.21 -19.68 10.70
N CYS A 302 -12.00 -18.69 10.28
CA CYS A 302 -13.41 -18.87 9.93
C CYS A 302 -13.60 -19.87 8.78
N ASN A 303 -12.79 -19.78 7.72
CA ASN A 303 -12.86 -20.72 6.61
C ASN A 303 -12.41 -22.13 7.01
N LEU A 304 -11.41 -22.25 7.89
CA LEU A 304 -10.96 -23.54 8.43
C LEU A 304 -12.05 -24.20 9.29
N VAL A 305 -12.72 -23.40 10.14
CA VAL A 305 -13.83 -23.86 11.00
C VAL A 305 -15.06 -24.24 10.18
N ASN A 306 -15.36 -23.51 9.11
CA ASN A 306 -16.46 -23.83 8.20
C ASN A 306 -16.19 -25.10 7.37
N ASN A 307 -14.94 -25.33 6.96
CA ASN A 307 -14.55 -26.57 6.27
C ASN A 307 -14.47 -27.80 7.19
N LEU A 308 -14.35 -27.60 8.51
CA LEU A 308 -14.43 -28.68 9.51
C LEU A 308 -15.88 -29.02 9.90
N ARG A 309 -16.87 -28.30 9.38
CA ARG A 309 -18.31 -28.52 9.64
C ARG A 309 -19.04 -29.30 8.55
N THR A 310 -18.37 -30.27 7.94
CA THR A 310 -19.05 -31.32 7.18
C THR A 310 -18.81 -32.69 7.82
N THR A 311 -19.93 -33.38 8.04
CA THR A 311 -20.16 -34.76 8.52
C THR A 311 -20.05 -35.00 10.02
N CYS A 312 -21.21 -35.15 10.69
CA CYS A 312 -21.75 -36.47 11.02
C CYS A 312 -23.23 -36.36 11.49
N PRO A 313 -24.00 -37.48 11.48
CA PRO A 313 -25.45 -37.53 11.23
C PRO A 313 -26.36 -36.92 12.30
#